data_AF-A0A4V0Z3X1-F1
#
_entry.id   AF-A0A4V0Z3X1-F1
#
_cell.length_a   1.000
_cell.length_b   1.000
_cell.length_c   1.000
_cell.angle_alpha   90.00
_cell.angle_beta   90.00
_cell.angle_gamma   90.00
#
_symmetry.space_group_name_H-M   'P 1'
#
loop_
_entity.id
_entity.type
_entity.pdbx_description
1 polymer ?
#
loop_
_entity_poly.entity_id
_entity_poly.type
_entity_poly.pdbx_seq_one_letter_code
_entity_poly.pdbx_strand_id
1 'polypeptide(L)' 'MLLDYLKADIAEMIELSQKIENYDATLAASHSMGSPITPADAAHAERSQRGRRLAELRDKWGV' A
#
# COMPACT_ATOMS: atom_id res chain seq x y z
N MET A 1 11.28 4.65 -23.89
CA MET A 1 11.38 5.75 -22.90
C MET A 1 10.08 5.99 -22.15
N LEU A 2 9.01 6.58 -22.71
CA LEU A 2 7.75 6.79 -21.96
C LEU A 2 7.10 5.47 -21.49
N LEU A 3 7.10 4.46 -22.36
CA LEU A 3 6.52 3.14 -22.06
C LEU A 3 7.26 2.44 -20.91
N ASP A 4 8.55 2.68 -20.74
CA ASP A 4 9.37 2.04 -19.72
C ASP A 4 9.09 2.66 -18.34
N TYR A 5 8.94 3.99 -18.28
CA TYR A 5 8.48 4.68 -17.07
C TYR A 5 7.07 4.26 -16.66
N LEU A 6 6.15 4.13 -17.62
CA LEU A 6 4.79 3.67 -17.33
C LEU A 6 4.80 2.24 -16.76
N LYS A 7 5.60 1.33 -17.32
CA LYS A 7 5.71 -0.04 -16.80
C LYS A 7 6.27 -0.08 -15.38
N ALA A 8 7.29 0.72 -15.09
CA ALA A 8 7.88 0.81 -13.77
C ALA A 8 6.87 1.34 -12.74
N ASP A 9 6.17 2.42 -13.09
CA ASP A 9 5.16 3.02 -12.22
C ASP A 9 3.97 2.08 -11.98
N ILE A 10 3.49 1.36 -13.00
CA ILE A 10 2.43 0.36 -12.85
C ILE A 10 2.88 -0.78 -11.92
N ALA A 11 4.12 -1.25 -12.07
CA ALA A 11 4.67 -2.28 -11.19
C ALA A 11 4.73 -1.78 -9.73
N GLU A 12 5.18 -0.53 -9.52
CA GLU A 12 5.19 0.12 -8.22
C GLU A 12 3.77 0.23 -7.64
N MET A 13 2.78 0.64 -8.44
CA MET A 13 1.38 0.74 -8.01
C MET A 13 0.81 -0.61 -7.56
N ILE A 14 1.10 -1.69 -8.29
CA ILE A 14 0.67 -3.05 -7.93
C ILE A 14 1.31 -3.47 -6.60
N GLU A 15 2.63 -3.28 -6.46
CA GLU A 15 3.37 -3.64 -5.25
C GLU A 15 2.87 -2.86 -4.03
N LEU A 16 2.66 -1.55 -4.17
CA LEU A 16 2.12 -0.69 -3.11
C LEU A 16 0.72 -1.14 -2.70
N SER A 17 -0.14 -1.45 -3.67
CA SER A 17 -1.52 -1.93 -3.41
C SER A 17 -1.50 -3.24 -2.62
N GLN A 18 -0.69 -4.21 -3.04
CA GLN A 18 -0.54 -5.50 -2.34
C GLN A 18 -0.02 -5.33 -0.91
N LYS A 19 0.96 -4.45 -0.69
CA LYS A 19 1.51 -4.20 0.65
C LYS A 19 0.50 -3.54 1.58
N ILE A 20 -0.31 -2.61 1.07
CA ILE A 20 -1.37 -1.95 1.85
C ILE A 20 -2.45 -2.98 2.19
N GLU A 21 -2.90 -3.75 1.20
CA GLU A 21 -3.93 -4.79 1.39
C GLU A 21 -3.48 -5.84 2.40
N ASN A 22 -2.24 -6.32 2.32
CA ASN A 22 -1.70 -7.29 3.27
C ASN A 22 -1.67 -6.74 4.70
N TYR A 23 -1.30 -5.47 4.89
CA TYR A 23 -1.33 -4.84 6.21
C TYR A 23 -2.77 -4.75 6.74
N ASP A 24 -3.69 -4.24 5.93
CA ASP A 24 -5.09 -4.05 6.32
C ASP A 24 -5.77 -5.41 6.60
N ALA A 25 -5.49 -6.44 5.79
CA ALA A 25 -5.98 -7.80 5.98
C ALA A 25 -5.40 -8.47 7.23
N THR A 26 -4.12 -8.29 7.51
CA THR A 26 -3.48 -8.82 8.73
C THR A 26 -4.10 -8.20 9.98
N LEU A 27 -4.32 -6.88 9.95
CA LEU A 27 -4.96 -6.17 11.05
C LEU A 27 -6.40 -6.66 11.25
N ALA A 28 -7.18 -6.77 10.18
CA ALA A 28 -8.56 -7.28 10.22
C ALA A 28 -8.63 -8.73 10.73
N ALA A 29 -7.72 -9.60 10.29
CA ALA A 29 -7.63 -10.98 10.76
C ALA A 29 -7.28 -11.07 12.25
N SER A 30 -6.41 -10.18 12.75
CA SER A 30 -6.09 -10.15 14.18
C SER A 30 -7.31 -9.80 15.05
N HIS A 31 -8.16 -8.90 14.55
CA HIS A 31 -9.42 -8.55 15.22
C HIS A 31 -10.43 -9.71 15.20
N SER A 32 -10.55 -10.44 14.09
CA SER A 32 -11.52 -11.55 13.98
C SER A 32 -11.11 -12.77 14.81
N MET A 33 -9.81 -13.01 14.99
CA MET A 33 -9.27 -14.11 15.78
C MET A 33 -9.26 -13.84 17.30
N GLY A 34 -9.75 -12.67 17.75
CA GLY A 34 -9.83 -12.33 19.17
C GLY A 34 -8.49 -11.97 19.82
N SER A 35 -7.43 -11.79 19.02
CA SER A 35 -6.11 -11.35 19.47
C SER A 35 -5.72 -10.08 18.73
N PRO A 36 -6.29 -8.91 19.11
CA PRO A 36 -6.02 -7.66 18.41
C PRO A 36 -4.53 -7.34 18.42
N ILE A 37 -3.93 -7.23 17.24
CA ILE A 37 -2.56 -6.75 17.11
C ILE A 37 -2.64 -5.22 17.09
N THR A 38 -1.95 -4.57 18.03
CA THR A 38 -1.70 -3.13 17.92
C THR A 38 -0.50 -2.95 16.99
N PRO A 39 -0.68 -2.39 15.79
CA PRO A 39 0.44 -2.17 14.89
C PRO A 39 1.41 -1.16 15.52
N ALA A 40 2.71 -1.42 15.40
CA ALA A 40 3.72 -0.44 15.81
C ALA A 40 3.57 0.85 15.00
N ASP A 41 3.88 2.00 15.61
CA ASP A 41 3.79 3.32 14.98
C ASP A 41 4.53 3.37 13.64
N ALA A 42 5.69 2.71 13.56
CA ALA A 42 6.47 2.60 12.34
C ALA A 42 5.71 1.88 11.21
N ALA A 43 4.99 0.79 11.52
CA ALA A 43 4.24 0.03 10.52
C ALA A 43 3.03 0.83 10.01
N HIS A 44 2.36 1.57 10.89
CA HIS A 44 1.25 2.44 10.51
C HIS A 44 1.71 3.64 9.67
N ALA A 45 2.85 4.26 10.04
CA ALA A 45 3.48 5.32 9.28
C ALA A 45 3.90 4.84 7.89
N GLU A 46 4.47 3.64 7.79
CA GLU A 46 4.88 3.04 6.51
C GLU A 46 3.68 2.77 5.61
N ARG A 47 2.59 2.21 6.15
CA ARG A 47 1.33 2.03 5.41
C ARG A 47 0.79 3.37 4.89
N SER A 48 0.83 4.42 5.71
CA SER A 48 0.38 5.75 5.33
C SER A 48 1.26 6.39 4.24
N GLN A 49 2.57 6.19 4.31
CA GLN A 49 3.51 6.64 3.27
C GLN A 49 3.26 5.92 1.94
N ARG A 50 3.08 4.59 1.97
CA ARG A 50 2.75 3.80 0.79
C ARG A 50 1.43 4.27 0.15
N GLY A 51 0.42 4.55 0.98
CA GLY A 51 -0.87 5.08 0.51
C GLY A 51 -0.73 6.43 -0.21
N ARG A 52 0.07 7.35 0.33
CA ARG A 52 0.38 8.63 -0.32
C ARG A 52 1.08 8.44 -1.66
N ARG A 53 2.10 7.59 -1.69
CA ARG A 53 2.83 7.29 -2.94
C ARG A 53 1.94 6.68 -4.01
N LEU A 54 1.03 5.79 -3.61
CA LEU A 54 0.06 5.19 -4.54
C LEU A 54 -0.89 6.25 -5.11
N ALA A 55 -1.36 7.20 -4.28
CA ALA A 55 -2.19 8.32 -4.74
C ALA A 55 -1.44 9.23 -5.72
N GLU A 56 -0.17 9.56 -5.44
CA GLU A 56 0.67 10.35 -6.36
C GLU A 56 0.82 9.68 -7.73
N LEU A 57 1.03 8.36 -7.77
CA LEU A 57 1.14 7.60 -9.02
C LEU A 57 -0.19 7.54 -9.78
N ARG A 58 -1.30 7.39 -9.06
CA ARG A 58 -2.66 7.46 -9.63
C ARG A 58 -2.94 8.82 -10.26
N ASP A 59 -2.67 9.90 -9.55
CA ASP A 59 -2.84 11.27 -10.06
C ASP A 59 -1.93 11.55 -11.26
N LYS A 60 -0.68 11.07 -11.23
CA LYS A 60 0.27 11.21 -12.34
C LYS A 60 -0.26 10.59 -13.65
N TRP A 61 -0.94 9.45 -13.55
CA TRP A 61 -1.41 8.69 -14.71
C TRP A 61 -2.92 8.86 -14.99
N GLY A 62 -3.65 9.56 -14.12
CA GLY A 62 -5.08 9.82 -14.25
C GLY A 62 -5.97 8.59 -14.03
N VAL A 63 -5.63 7.76 -13.02
CA VAL A 63 -6.32 6.47 -12.74
C VAL A 63 -6.86 6.40 -11.32
#